data_AF-A0A1L7WRW8-F1
#
_entry.id   AF-A0A1L7WRW8-F1
#
_cell.length_a   1.000
_cell.length_b   1.000
_cell.length_c   1.000
_cell.angle_alpha   90.00
_cell.angle_beta   90.00
_cell.angle_gamma   90.00
#
_symmetry.space_group_name_H-M   'P 1'
#
loop_
_entity.id
_entity.type
_entity.pdbx_description
1 polymer ?
#
loop_
_entity_poly.entity_id
_entity_poly.type
_entity_poly.pdbx_seq_one_letter_code
_entity_poly.pdbx_strand_id
1 'polypeptide(L)'
;MHPRQLRCIITLRTSYTSNAAPITFSKSTIRSLRIIPSSQSPTLSRTSRTQPLLLSLRRVFPPSMAPRPALEKQYMSSGTKPTKQIAEPRPSASILLISPTNEILLLHRVRTSTSFASAHVFPGGNLSSTQDGDIPSPTSPNRHLDGRPYRLGAIRECFEESGILLAKRKDGGGELLDVEEEVREKGRKDVHAGRVRFEDWVESMGGVVDVDGLIPFTRWITPTNLPKRFTTQMYIYFFPLAQTSKSTTLPSKSVMPVPTSDGGVEHTAALFASCSEWLSQARRNEVILFPPQYYLMSLLSPFLSPSRFLDAEELQAQRDKVLEFLKGDGGDGKGIPWADKAMSPIGIMMRKSDGRSVLGLEKPGPELKGSGRGGDEKRVVLVKFGKEGPRDVEVREKAEILAEEKAFIQKEGEAKL
;
A
#
# COMPACT_ATOMS: atom_id res chain seq x y z
N MET A 1 -65.63 -24.61 -2.49
CA MET A 1 -64.62 -24.43 -1.42
C MET A 1 -63.80 -23.18 -1.74
N HIS A 2 -63.94 -22.16 -0.90
CA HIS A 2 -63.35 -20.83 -1.05
C HIS A 2 -61.83 -20.82 -0.77
N PRO A 3 -61.04 -19.98 -1.47
CA PRO A 3 -59.79 -19.46 -0.93
C PRO A 3 -60.10 -18.25 -0.02
N ARG A 4 -59.70 -18.35 1.25
CA ARG A 4 -59.81 -17.26 2.24
C ARG A 4 -58.79 -16.17 1.94
N GLN A 5 -59.28 -14.94 1.72
CA GLN A 5 -58.54 -13.71 1.99
C GLN A 5 -58.35 -13.56 3.51
N LEU A 6 -57.19 -13.07 3.95
CA LEU A 6 -57.05 -12.35 5.21
C LEU A 6 -56.05 -11.19 5.04
N ARG A 7 -56.35 -10.13 5.77
CA ARG A 7 -56.08 -8.71 5.48
C ARG A 7 -54.74 -8.20 6.04
N CYS A 8 -54.16 -7.28 5.28
CA CYS A 8 -53.52 -6.01 5.66
C CYS A 8 -53.41 -5.67 7.17
N ILE A 9 -52.20 -5.34 7.63
CA ILE A 9 -51.96 -4.21 8.55
C ILE A 9 -50.78 -3.39 8.01
N ILE A 10 -51.10 -2.17 7.59
CA ILE A 10 -50.19 -1.07 7.31
C ILE A 10 -49.87 -0.38 8.65
N THR A 11 -48.61 0.01 8.86
CA THR A 11 -48.32 1.16 9.72
C THR A 11 -47.28 2.02 9.03
N LEU A 12 -47.77 3.05 8.35
CA LEU A 12 -47.03 4.21 7.90
C LEU A 12 -46.82 5.13 9.12
N ARG A 13 -45.59 5.60 9.34
CA ARG A 13 -45.36 6.87 10.03
C ARG A 13 -44.99 7.91 8.98
N THR A 14 -45.93 8.82 8.78
CA THR A 14 -45.81 10.08 8.06
C THR A 14 -45.16 11.14 8.94
N SER A 15 -44.29 11.94 8.35
CA SER A 15 -44.14 13.36 8.68
C SER A 15 -43.97 14.15 7.39
N TYR A 16 -45.10 14.71 6.94
CA TYR A 16 -45.22 15.92 6.10
C TYR A 16 -44.70 17.13 6.92
N THR A 17 -44.14 18.22 6.40
CA THR A 17 -44.53 19.21 5.36
C THR A 17 -43.26 20.04 5.03
N SER A 18 -43.08 20.91 4.02
CA SER A 18 -43.76 21.36 2.79
C SER A 18 -42.82 22.40 2.15
N ASN A 19 -42.60 22.38 0.83
CA ASN A 19 -42.86 23.53 -0.07
C ASN A 19 -42.21 23.40 -1.46
N ALA A 20 -43.02 23.79 -2.46
CA ALA A 20 -42.69 24.45 -3.74
C ALA A 20 -42.43 23.60 -5.02
N ALA A 21 -43.54 23.52 -5.80
CA ALA A 21 -43.71 23.86 -7.23
C ALA A 21 -43.18 22.94 -8.37
N PRO A 22 -43.91 22.86 -9.51
CA PRO A 22 -43.82 21.76 -10.48
C PRO A 22 -42.96 22.11 -11.70
N ILE A 23 -42.28 21.10 -12.26
CA ILE A 23 -41.67 21.19 -13.60
C ILE A 23 -42.25 20.06 -14.47
N THR A 24 -42.95 20.47 -15.51
CA THR A 24 -43.44 19.65 -16.62
C THR A 24 -42.27 19.18 -17.47
N PHE A 25 -42.23 17.89 -17.83
CA PHE A 25 -41.38 17.40 -18.92
C PHE A 25 -42.14 16.53 -19.91
N SER A 26 -41.84 16.80 -21.17
CA SER A 26 -42.46 16.33 -22.41
C SER A 26 -42.16 14.86 -22.72
N LYS A 27 -43.13 14.18 -23.33
CA LYS A 27 -43.02 12.84 -23.91
C LYS A 27 -42.17 12.89 -25.19
N SER A 28 -41.23 11.97 -25.36
CA SER A 28 -41.20 11.08 -26.55
C SER A 28 -40.05 10.06 -26.53
N THR A 29 -40.36 8.89 -27.10
CA THR A 29 -39.45 7.89 -27.69
C THR A 29 -38.86 6.82 -26.76
N ILE A 30 -39.67 5.78 -26.50
CA ILE A 30 -39.21 4.44 -26.09
C ILE A 30 -39.18 3.54 -27.34
N ARG A 31 -38.02 2.93 -27.62
CA ARG A 31 -37.85 1.86 -28.62
C ARG A 31 -38.03 0.49 -27.96
N SER A 32 -38.81 -0.36 -28.63
CA SER A 32 -39.20 -1.73 -28.27
C SER A 32 -38.06 -2.69 -27.91
N LEU A 33 -38.31 -3.52 -26.90
CA LEU A 33 -37.71 -4.85 -26.75
C LEU A 33 -38.84 -5.89 -26.69
N ARG A 34 -38.80 -6.83 -27.64
CA ARG A 34 -39.75 -7.95 -27.77
C ARG A 34 -39.46 -9.01 -26.70
N ILE A 35 -40.52 -9.47 -26.04
CA ILE A 35 -40.57 -10.71 -25.26
C ILE A 35 -41.16 -11.79 -26.17
N ILE A 36 -40.48 -12.92 -26.31
CA ILE A 36 -41.00 -14.14 -26.98
C ILE A 36 -41.29 -15.17 -25.89
N PRO A 37 -42.51 -15.74 -25.82
CA PRO A 37 -42.86 -16.73 -24.81
C PRO A 37 -42.45 -18.16 -25.22
N SER A 38 -42.01 -18.94 -24.24
CA SER A 38 -41.67 -20.35 -24.35
C SER A 38 -42.92 -21.23 -24.19
N SER A 39 -43.14 -22.15 -25.13
CA SER A 39 -43.90 -23.38 -24.87
C SER A 39 -43.33 -24.51 -25.72
N GLN A 40 -43.02 -25.64 -25.07
CA GLN A 40 -43.38 -27.01 -25.47
C GLN A 40 -42.50 -28.03 -24.73
N SER A 41 -43.21 -28.92 -24.03
CA SER A 41 -42.74 -30.11 -23.34
C SER A 41 -42.25 -31.18 -24.34
N PRO A 42 -41.42 -32.13 -23.89
CA PRO A 42 -41.81 -33.52 -24.17
C PRO A 42 -41.61 -34.51 -23.01
N THR A 43 -42.58 -35.42 -23.00
CA THR A 43 -42.72 -36.77 -22.45
C THR A 43 -41.49 -37.52 -21.94
N LEU A 44 -41.63 -38.05 -20.71
CA LEU A 44 -40.82 -39.10 -20.10
C LEU A 44 -41.23 -40.49 -20.62
N SER A 45 -40.26 -41.30 -21.03
CA SER A 45 -40.42 -42.76 -21.06
C SER A 45 -39.22 -43.41 -20.35
N ARG A 46 -39.56 -44.32 -19.44
CA ARG A 46 -38.68 -44.97 -18.47
C ARG A 46 -38.26 -46.34 -19.02
N THR A 47 -36.98 -46.56 -19.25
CA THR A 47 -36.42 -47.92 -19.33
C THR A 47 -35.12 -48.01 -18.55
N SER A 48 -35.07 -49.04 -17.72
CA SER A 48 -34.01 -49.39 -16.77
C SER A 48 -32.87 -50.14 -17.45
N ARG A 49 -31.62 -49.76 -17.18
CA ARG A 49 -30.47 -50.66 -17.29
C ARG A 49 -29.35 -50.24 -16.36
N THR A 50 -29.14 -51.03 -15.32
CA THR A 50 -28.01 -50.99 -14.39
C THR A 50 -26.76 -51.54 -15.08
N GLN A 51 -25.66 -50.79 -15.03
CA GLN A 51 -24.29 -51.29 -15.30
C GLN A 51 -23.39 -50.91 -14.11
N PRO A 52 -22.48 -51.80 -13.67
CA PRO A 52 -21.59 -51.50 -12.55
C PRO A 52 -20.42 -50.62 -13.01
N LEU A 53 -20.16 -49.54 -12.27
CA LEU A 53 -18.98 -48.69 -12.42
C LEU A 53 -17.78 -49.39 -11.77
N LEU A 54 -16.85 -49.86 -12.59
CA LEU A 54 -15.49 -50.25 -12.18
C LEU A 54 -14.73 -48.99 -11.74
N LEU A 55 -14.38 -48.91 -10.45
CA LEU A 55 -13.46 -47.90 -9.93
C LEU A 55 -12.06 -48.12 -10.52
N SER A 56 -11.68 -47.28 -11.48
CA SER A 56 -10.30 -47.12 -11.90
C SER A 56 -9.56 -46.30 -10.85
N LEU A 57 -8.68 -46.96 -10.08
CA LEU A 57 -7.65 -46.31 -9.26
C LEU A 57 -6.67 -45.57 -10.19
N ARG A 58 -6.94 -44.29 -10.47
CA ARG A 58 -5.97 -43.40 -11.08
C ARG A 58 -4.87 -43.11 -10.06
N ARG A 59 -3.65 -43.55 -10.36
CA ARG A 59 -2.43 -43.09 -9.67
C ARG A 59 -2.41 -41.57 -9.68
N VAL A 60 -2.50 -40.96 -8.50
CA VAL A 60 -2.29 -39.52 -8.30
C VAL A 60 -0.80 -39.28 -8.49
N PHE A 61 -0.42 -38.76 -9.65
CA PHE A 61 0.90 -38.15 -9.82
C PHE A 61 0.94 -36.87 -8.99
N PRO A 62 2.05 -36.54 -8.30
CA PRO A 62 2.19 -35.26 -7.64
C PRO A 62 1.97 -34.14 -8.68
N PRO A 63 1.34 -33.01 -8.31
CA PRO A 63 1.12 -31.92 -9.24
C PRO A 63 2.49 -31.48 -9.76
N SER A 64 2.69 -31.62 -11.07
CA SER A 64 3.80 -31.01 -11.79
C SER A 64 3.79 -29.52 -11.42
N MET A 65 4.84 -29.06 -10.72
CA MET A 65 4.92 -27.68 -10.27
C MET A 65 4.81 -26.76 -11.49
N ALA A 66 3.73 -26.01 -11.56
CA ALA A 66 3.59 -24.95 -12.55
C ALA A 66 4.85 -24.05 -12.51
N PRO A 67 5.36 -23.58 -13.66
CA PRO A 67 6.58 -22.79 -13.68
C PRO A 67 6.43 -21.55 -12.79
N ARG A 68 7.38 -21.36 -11.86
CA ARG A 68 7.36 -20.25 -10.89
C ARG A 68 7.15 -18.90 -11.59
N PRO A 69 6.28 -18.02 -11.07
CA PRO A 69 6.10 -16.66 -11.58
C PRO A 69 7.41 -15.87 -11.59
N ALA A 70 7.53 -14.91 -12.51
CA ALA A 70 8.78 -14.15 -12.71
C ALA A 70 9.23 -13.40 -11.45
N LEU A 71 8.28 -12.81 -10.70
CA LEU A 71 8.56 -12.13 -9.43
C LEU A 71 9.09 -13.10 -8.36
N GLU A 72 8.53 -14.31 -8.28
CA GLU A 72 9.00 -15.34 -7.35
C GLU A 72 10.44 -15.76 -7.65
N LYS A 73 10.73 -16.05 -8.92
CA LYS A 73 12.08 -16.40 -9.38
C LYS A 73 13.08 -15.30 -9.06
N GLN A 74 12.67 -14.04 -9.20
CA GLN A 74 13.50 -12.91 -8.84
C GLN A 74 13.84 -12.99 -7.35
N TYR A 75 12.86 -12.86 -6.44
CA TYR A 75 13.14 -12.82 -5.00
C TYR A 75 13.79 -14.10 -4.44
N MET A 76 13.50 -15.27 -5.01
CA MET A 76 13.99 -16.57 -4.52
C MET A 76 15.30 -17.05 -5.17
N SER A 77 15.89 -16.30 -6.10
CA SER A 77 17.15 -16.69 -6.73
C SER A 77 18.34 -16.45 -5.80
N SER A 78 18.51 -17.32 -4.81
CA SER A 78 19.71 -17.37 -3.96
C SER A 78 20.90 -17.99 -4.71
N GLY A 79 21.45 -17.25 -5.67
CA GLY A 79 22.82 -17.45 -6.16
C GLY A 79 23.04 -18.22 -7.48
N THR A 80 24.19 -17.91 -8.10
CA THR A 80 24.93 -18.64 -9.15
C THR A 80 24.42 -18.61 -10.61
N LYS A 81 24.38 -17.43 -11.23
CA LYS A 81 24.98 -17.22 -12.58
C LYS A 81 25.53 -15.79 -12.70
N PRO A 82 26.86 -15.58 -12.76
CA PRO A 82 27.44 -14.25 -12.90
C PRO A 82 27.52 -13.88 -14.38
N THR A 83 26.49 -13.24 -14.94
CA THR A 83 26.60 -12.68 -16.30
C THR A 83 25.82 -11.38 -16.54
N LYS A 84 25.10 -10.82 -15.55
CA LYS A 84 24.58 -9.45 -15.64
C LYS A 84 25.18 -8.60 -14.53
N GLN A 85 25.83 -7.51 -14.93
CA GLN A 85 26.23 -6.43 -14.02
C GLN A 85 25.03 -6.08 -13.14
N ILE A 86 25.22 -6.11 -11.82
CA ILE A 86 24.16 -5.76 -10.86
C ILE A 86 23.74 -4.32 -11.16
N ALA A 87 22.46 -4.12 -11.46
CA ALA A 87 21.94 -2.79 -11.77
C ALA A 87 22.12 -1.89 -10.55
N GLU A 88 22.55 -0.66 -10.77
CA GLU A 88 22.67 0.32 -9.69
C GLU A 88 21.28 0.74 -9.17
N PRO A 89 21.06 0.82 -7.85
CA PRO A 89 19.80 1.31 -7.32
C PRO A 89 19.66 2.83 -7.50
N ARG A 90 18.57 3.23 -8.16
CA ARG A 90 18.21 4.65 -8.30
C ARG A 90 17.79 5.24 -6.95
N PRO A 91 18.18 6.49 -6.64
CA PRO A 91 17.81 7.12 -5.37
C PRO A 91 16.34 7.54 -5.42
N SER A 92 15.61 7.21 -4.36
CA SER A 92 14.18 7.49 -4.25
C SER A 92 13.80 7.80 -2.81
N ALA A 93 12.63 8.39 -2.61
CA ALA A 93 12.07 8.65 -1.29
C ALA A 93 10.56 8.41 -1.30
N SER A 94 10.00 8.09 -0.13
CA SER A 94 8.56 7.82 0.02
C SER A 94 8.07 8.15 1.42
N ILE A 95 6.80 8.56 1.54
CA ILE A 95 6.20 9.05 2.78
C ILE A 95 5.04 8.15 3.20
N LEU A 96 5.12 7.62 4.42
CA LEU A 96 3.98 7.10 5.16
C LEU A 96 3.25 8.30 5.77
N LEU A 97 2.30 8.83 5.02
CA LEU A 97 1.55 10.02 5.43
C LEU A 97 0.38 9.64 6.33
N ILE A 98 0.41 10.12 7.57
CA ILE A 98 -0.53 9.78 8.63
C ILE A 98 -1.48 10.95 8.86
N SER A 99 -2.78 10.72 8.68
CA SER A 99 -3.85 11.72 8.83
C SER A 99 -4.01 12.17 10.30
N PRO A 100 -4.78 13.25 10.56
CA PRO A 100 -5.17 13.64 11.91
C PRO A 100 -5.87 12.52 12.70
N THR A 101 -6.50 11.56 12.02
CA THR A 101 -7.20 10.40 12.60
C THR A 101 -6.33 9.14 12.67
N ASN A 102 -5.00 9.28 12.48
CA ASN A 102 -4.03 8.18 12.47
C ASN A 102 -4.26 7.12 11.37
N GLU A 103 -4.89 7.51 10.26
CA GLU A 103 -5.02 6.68 9.05
C GLU A 103 -3.85 6.94 8.09
N ILE A 104 -3.50 5.95 7.27
CA ILE A 104 -2.37 6.04 6.34
C ILE A 104 -2.87 6.21 4.90
N LEU A 105 -2.25 7.14 4.19
CA LEU A 105 -2.46 7.34 2.76
C LEU A 105 -1.80 6.24 1.94
N LEU A 106 -2.58 5.61 1.06
CA LEU A 106 -2.07 4.86 -0.08
C LEU A 106 -2.63 5.43 -1.38
N LEU A 107 -1.78 5.43 -2.40
CA LEU A 107 -2.11 5.74 -3.78
C LEU A 107 -2.35 4.45 -4.54
N HIS A 108 -3.39 4.42 -5.35
CA HIS A 108 -3.76 3.30 -6.19
C HIS A 108 -3.69 3.70 -7.65
N ARG A 109 -2.65 3.25 -8.37
CA ARG A 109 -2.49 3.52 -9.79
C ARG A 109 -3.35 2.54 -10.61
N VAL A 110 -4.43 3.03 -11.20
CA VAL A 110 -5.24 2.24 -12.13
C VAL A 110 -4.53 2.20 -13.48
N ARG A 111 -3.79 1.11 -13.73
CA ARG A 111 -3.28 0.88 -15.08
C ARG A 111 -4.38 0.29 -15.96
N THR A 112 -4.62 0.92 -17.11
CA THR A 112 -5.44 0.35 -18.19
C THR A 112 -4.73 -0.76 -18.97
N SER A 113 -3.43 -1.01 -18.70
CA SER A 113 -2.64 -2.07 -19.35
C SER A 113 -2.66 -3.40 -18.59
N THR A 114 -2.96 -4.48 -19.30
CA THR A 114 -3.22 -5.86 -18.83
C THR A 114 -2.04 -6.63 -18.20
N SER A 115 -0.91 -5.99 -17.87
CA SER A 115 0.33 -6.70 -17.48
C SER A 115 0.92 -6.33 -16.10
N PHE A 116 0.32 -5.41 -15.36
CA PHE A 116 0.64 -5.17 -13.95
C PHE A 116 -0.65 -4.85 -13.21
N ALA A 117 -0.98 -5.61 -12.18
CA ALA A 117 -2.16 -5.32 -11.39
C ALA A 117 -1.95 -4.02 -10.59
N SER A 118 -3.02 -3.25 -10.49
CA SER A 118 -3.06 -1.98 -9.78
C SER A 118 -2.66 -2.20 -8.31
N ALA A 119 -1.49 -1.69 -7.94
CA ALA A 119 -0.93 -1.82 -6.60
C ALA A 119 -1.20 -0.57 -5.78
N HIS A 120 -1.34 -0.78 -4.47
CA HIS A 120 -1.44 0.31 -3.50
C HIS A 120 -0.04 0.60 -2.95
N VAL A 121 0.36 1.87 -3.01
CA VAL A 121 1.72 2.32 -2.65
C VAL A 121 1.67 3.58 -1.81
N PHE A 122 2.66 3.78 -0.95
CA PHE A 122 2.89 5.10 -0.37
C PHE A 122 3.26 6.10 -1.46
N PRO A 123 2.89 7.39 -1.34
CA PRO A 123 3.40 8.43 -2.24
C PRO A 123 4.93 8.45 -2.23
N GLY A 124 5.53 8.62 -3.41
CA GLY A 124 6.98 8.67 -3.53
C GLY A 124 7.52 8.22 -4.88
N GLY A 125 8.75 8.65 -5.16
CA GLY A 125 9.37 8.43 -6.46
C GLY A 125 10.88 8.66 -6.45
N ASN A 126 11.43 8.82 -7.65
CA ASN A 126 12.87 9.05 -7.81
C ASN A 126 13.23 10.46 -7.43
N LEU A 127 14.44 10.65 -6.92
CA LEU A 127 14.98 12.00 -6.80
C LEU A 127 15.30 12.59 -8.18
N SER A 128 15.13 13.89 -8.30
CA SER A 128 15.45 14.69 -9.48
C SER A 128 16.47 15.76 -9.12
N SER A 129 17.65 15.76 -9.76
CA SER A 129 18.69 16.74 -9.44
C SER A 129 18.30 18.19 -9.79
N THR A 130 17.34 18.38 -10.69
CA THR A 130 16.83 19.70 -11.06
C THR A 130 15.80 20.25 -10.07
N GLN A 131 15.17 19.37 -9.29
CA GLN A 131 14.12 19.74 -8.34
C GLN A 131 14.60 19.64 -6.89
N ASP A 132 15.32 18.56 -6.56
CA ASP A 132 15.59 18.11 -5.19
C ASP A 132 17.01 18.49 -4.71
N GLY A 133 17.84 19.05 -5.60
CA GLY A 133 19.23 19.42 -5.32
C GLY A 133 20.25 18.33 -5.64
N ASP A 134 21.47 18.49 -5.13
CA ASP A 134 22.61 17.62 -5.46
C ASP A 134 22.46 16.21 -4.87
N ILE A 135 22.15 15.25 -5.74
CA ILE A 135 22.04 13.84 -5.36
C ILE A 135 23.44 13.22 -5.30
N PRO A 136 23.84 12.58 -4.18
CA PRO A 136 25.14 11.94 -4.08
C PRO A 136 25.38 10.91 -5.20
N SER A 137 26.62 10.83 -5.67
CA SER A 137 27.00 9.88 -6.70
C SER A 137 26.81 8.43 -6.23
N PRO A 138 26.71 7.46 -7.15
CA PRO A 138 26.48 6.06 -6.81
C PRO A 138 27.53 5.43 -5.91
N THR A 139 28.78 5.91 -6.01
CA THR A 139 29.93 5.41 -5.25
C THR A 139 30.10 6.14 -3.92
N SER A 140 29.33 7.21 -3.67
CA SER A 140 29.41 7.97 -2.44
C SER A 140 28.75 7.21 -1.28
N PRO A 141 29.38 7.13 -0.09
CA PRO A 141 28.72 6.57 1.09
C PRO A 141 27.45 7.35 1.47
N ASN A 142 27.38 8.63 1.10
CA ASN A 142 26.22 9.50 1.38
C ASN A 142 25.00 9.16 0.51
N ARG A 143 25.14 8.33 -0.53
CA ARG A 143 24.05 7.88 -1.40
C ARG A 143 22.94 7.14 -0.64
N HIS A 144 23.26 6.57 0.51
CA HIS A 144 22.31 5.79 1.29
C HIS A 144 21.97 6.43 2.63
N LEU A 145 22.40 7.67 2.85
CA LEU A 145 22.08 8.42 4.06
C LEU A 145 20.85 9.29 3.84
N ASP A 146 20.13 9.57 4.94
CA ASP A 146 19.15 10.64 4.95
C ASP A 146 19.83 11.98 4.64
N GLY A 147 19.10 12.88 3.99
CA GLY A 147 19.62 14.19 3.61
C GLY A 147 18.57 15.04 2.93
N ARG A 148 18.89 16.32 2.76
CA ARG A 148 17.97 17.30 2.20
C ARG A 148 17.37 16.90 0.85
N PRO A 149 18.11 16.35 -0.12
CA PRO A 149 17.52 15.91 -1.39
C PRO A 149 16.48 14.79 -1.24
N TYR A 150 16.69 13.86 -0.31
CA TYR A 150 15.72 12.80 -0.04
C TYR A 150 14.45 13.36 0.59
N ARG A 151 14.59 14.27 1.56
CA ARG A 151 13.46 14.91 2.26
C ARG A 151 12.61 15.75 1.30
N LEU A 152 13.27 16.57 0.48
CA LEU A 152 12.60 17.41 -0.50
C LEU A 152 11.92 16.57 -1.58
N GLY A 153 12.61 15.57 -2.13
CA GLY A 153 12.04 14.66 -3.12
C GLY A 153 10.84 13.89 -2.59
N ALA A 154 10.86 13.47 -1.32
CA ALA A 154 9.72 12.80 -0.69
C ALA A 154 8.46 13.69 -0.70
N ILE A 155 8.60 14.96 -0.32
CA ILE A 155 7.49 15.91 -0.24
C ILE A 155 7.02 16.32 -1.64
N ARG A 156 7.95 16.58 -2.57
CA ARG A 156 7.63 16.90 -3.97
C ARG A 156 6.81 15.78 -4.61
N GLU A 157 7.28 14.53 -4.52
CA GLU A 157 6.57 13.37 -5.09
C GLU A 157 5.19 13.20 -4.44
N CYS A 158 5.08 13.37 -3.12
CA CYS A 158 3.79 13.37 -2.45
C CYS A 158 2.85 14.44 -3.02
N PHE A 159 3.35 15.66 -3.26
CA PHE A 159 2.56 16.74 -3.84
C PHE A 159 2.14 16.44 -5.29
N GLU A 160 3.06 15.98 -6.13
CA GLU A 160 2.76 15.62 -7.52
C GLU A 160 1.71 14.52 -7.64
N GLU A 161 1.84 13.45 -6.84
CA GLU A 161 1.00 12.25 -6.97
C GLU A 161 -0.36 12.37 -6.26
N SER A 162 -0.45 13.15 -5.17
CA SER A 162 -1.67 13.23 -4.34
C SER A 162 -2.31 14.63 -4.28
N GLY A 163 -1.58 15.67 -4.67
CA GLY A 163 -1.98 17.07 -4.47
C GLY A 163 -1.89 17.58 -3.03
N ILE A 164 -1.42 16.74 -2.10
CA ILE A 164 -1.22 17.13 -0.70
C ILE A 164 0.08 17.91 -0.56
N LEU A 165 -0.02 19.15 -0.09
CA LEU A 165 1.12 20.05 0.10
C LEU A 165 1.63 19.96 1.55
N LEU A 166 2.87 19.52 1.73
CA LEU A 166 3.55 19.50 3.04
C LEU A 166 4.51 20.69 3.12
N ALA A 167 3.94 21.87 3.37
CA ALA A 167 4.66 23.13 3.53
C ALA A 167 4.08 23.89 4.72
N LYS A 168 4.87 24.77 5.33
CA LYS A 168 4.47 25.66 6.43
C LYS A 168 4.49 27.10 5.96
N ARG A 169 3.70 27.97 6.60
CA ARG A 169 3.78 29.42 6.36
C ARG A 169 5.16 29.96 6.77
N LYS A 170 5.70 30.87 5.96
CA LYS A 170 7.02 31.50 6.20
C LYS A 170 7.04 32.43 7.42
N ASP A 171 5.88 32.92 7.85
CA ASP A 171 5.72 33.85 8.98
C ASP A 171 5.81 33.20 10.37
N GLY A 172 6.12 31.90 10.44
CA GLY A 172 6.50 31.24 11.69
C GLY A 172 5.34 30.72 12.54
N GLY A 173 4.11 30.73 12.02
CA GLY A 173 2.93 30.20 12.73
C GLY A 173 2.96 28.68 12.97
N GLY A 174 3.88 27.94 12.34
CA GLY A 174 4.01 26.48 12.46
C GLY A 174 2.88 25.69 11.79
N GLU A 175 1.81 26.36 11.37
CA GLU A 175 0.68 25.80 10.63
C GLU A 175 1.07 25.45 9.19
N LEU A 176 0.40 24.43 8.67
CA LEU A 176 0.54 24.06 7.26
C LEU A 176 0.04 25.19 6.36
N LEU A 177 0.73 25.38 5.24
CA LEU A 177 0.36 26.33 4.22
C LEU A 177 -0.93 25.89 3.55
N ASP A 178 -1.98 26.69 3.68
CA ASP A 178 -3.21 26.52 2.93
C ASP A 178 -3.12 27.29 1.61
N VAL A 179 -3.49 26.63 0.52
CA VAL A 179 -3.46 27.16 -0.84
C VAL A 179 -4.76 26.75 -1.52
N GLU A 180 -5.46 27.74 -2.08
CA GLU A 180 -6.70 27.55 -2.84
C GLU A 180 -6.57 26.41 -3.87
N GLU A 181 -7.61 25.58 -3.95
CA GLU A 181 -7.55 24.31 -4.69
C GLU A 181 -7.15 24.49 -6.17
N GLU A 182 -7.70 25.48 -6.86
CA GLU A 182 -7.38 25.76 -8.26
C GLU A 182 -5.91 26.18 -8.45
N VAL A 183 -5.38 26.99 -7.53
CA VAL A 183 -3.99 27.46 -7.55
C VAL A 183 -3.04 26.30 -7.25
N ARG A 184 -3.39 25.49 -6.24
CA ARG A 184 -2.66 24.29 -5.85
C ARG A 184 -2.60 23.27 -6.98
N GLU A 185 -3.72 23.01 -7.64
CA GLU A 185 -3.80 22.04 -8.74
C GLU A 185 -3.05 22.51 -9.99
N LYS A 186 -3.11 23.81 -10.31
CA LYS A 186 -2.27 24.39 -11.36
C LYS A 186 -0.79 24.26 -11.02
N GLY A 187 -0.42 24.63 -9.79
CA GLY A 187 0.94 24.48 -9.27
C GLY A 187 1.46 23.05 -9.36
N ARG A 188 0.63 22.07 -8.97
CA ARG A 188 0.92 20.64 -9.09
C ARG A 188 1.25 20.24 -10.52
N LYS A 189 0.44 20.67 -11.50
CA LYS A 189 0.68 20.40 -12.93
C LYS A 189 1.92 21.11 -13.46
N ASP A 190 2.22 22.31 -12.98
CA ASP A 190 3.39 23.07 -13.39
C ASP A 190 4.68 22.42 -12.83
N VAL A 191 4.68 22.00 -11.56
CA VAL A 191 5.79 21.28 -10.91
C VAL A 191 6.01 19.91 -11.55
N HIS A 192 4.96 19.11 -11.72
CA HIS A 192 5.05 17.78 -12.34
C HIS A 192 5.57 17.84 -13.78
N ALA A 193 5.18 18.87 -14.53
CA ALA A 193 5.69 19.11 -15.88
C ALA A 193 7.11 19.72 -15.92
N GLY A 194 7.74 19.96 -14.76
CA GLY A 194 9.05 20.59 -14.66
C GLY A 194 9.10 22.05 -15.12
N ARG A 195 7.95 22.73 -15.20
CA ARG A 195 7.83 24.14 -15.65
C ARG A 195 8.24 25.13 -14.56
N VAL A 196 8.12 24.74 -13.29
CA VAL A 196 8.59 25.49 -12.12
C VAL A 196 9.28 24.53 -11.16
N ARG A 197 10.26 25.00 -10.40
CA ARG A 197 10.84 24.21 -9.32
C ARG A 197 9.88 24.17 -8.15
N PHE A 198 9.77 23.02 -7.48
CA PHE A 198 8.82 22.84 -6.40
C PHE A 198 9.00 23.85 -5.26
N GLU A 199 10.24 24.07 -4.78
CA GLU A 199 10.50 25.03 -3.72
C GLU A 199 10.19 26.47 -4.12
N ASP A 200 10.55 26.87 -5.36
CA ASP A 200 10.26 28.20 -5.89
C ASP A 200 8.74 28.44 -5.95
N TRP A 201 7.98 27.41 -6.34
CA TRP A 201 6.53 27.48 -6.33
C TRP A 201 5.97 27.64 -4.91
N VAL A 202 6.44 26.84 -3.95
CA VAL A 202 6.03 26.96 -2.53
C VAL A 202 6.38 28.33 -1.95
N GLU A 203 7.57 28.85 -2.25
CA GLU A 203 7.99 30.18 -1.82
C GLU A 203 7.10 31.28 -2.43
N SER A 204 6.73 31.15 -3.71
CA SER A 204 5.82 32.10 -4.36
C SER A 204 4.42 32.12 -3.72
N MET A 205 4.03 31.03 -3.05
CA MET A 205 2.79 30.93 -2.27
C MET A 205 2.96 31.43 -0.81
N GLY A 206 4.13 31.96 -0.45
CA GLY A 206 4.42 32.48 0.90
C GLY A 206 4.78 31.39 1.92
N GLY A 207 5.15 30.19 1.45
CA GLY A 207 5.50 29.06 2.31
C GLY A 207 6.97 28.64 2.27
N VAL A 208 7.27 27.62 3.06
CA VAL A 208 8.51 26.86 3.05
C VAL A 208 8.19 25.37 3.14
N VAL A 209 8.89 24.53 2.39
CA VAL A 209 8.69 23.08 2.40
C VAL A 209 9.00 22.51 3.79
N ASP A 210 8.12 21.66 4.34
CA ASP A 210 8.25 21.15 5.71
C ASP A 210 9.14 19.90 5.80
N VAL A 211 10.40 20.04 5.39
CA VAL A 211 11.39 18.95 5.41
C VAL A 211 11.71 18.43 6.81
N ASP A 212 11.54 19.26 7.83
CA ASP A 212 11.79 18.92 9.24
C ASP A 212 10.65 18.11 9.86
N GLY A 213 9.44 18.19 9.28
CA GLY A 213 8.31 17.34 9.67
C GLY A 213 8.47 15.87 9.28
N LEU A 214 9.43 15.54 8.41
CA LEU A 214 9.74 14.16 8.04
C LEU A 214 10.58 13.45 9.12
N ILE A 215 10.06 12.35 9.62
CA ILE A 215 10.75 11.45 10.55
C ILE A 215 11.37 10.31 9.73
N PRO A 216 12.70 10.14 9.71
CA PRO A 216 13.34 9.03 9.02
C PRO A 216 12.88 7.69 9.61
N PHE A 217 12.34 6.81 8.77
CA PHE A 217 11.87 5.50 9.21
C PHE A 217 12.86 4.39 8.88
N THR A 218 13.17 4.14 7.62
CA THR A 218 14.13 3.08 7.24
C THR A 218 14.51 3.24 5.77
N ARG A 219 15.59 2.59 5.35
CA ARG A 219 15.92 2.46 3.93
C ARG A 219 15.49 1.10 3.36
N TRP A 220 14.86 1.12 2.20
CA TRP A 220 14.51 -0.09 1.45
C TRP A 220 15.27 -0.15 0.14
N ILE A 221 16.10 -1.17 -0.04
CA ILE A 221 16.93 -1.37 -1.23
C ILE A 221 16.35 -2.53 -2.01
N THR A 222 16.09 -2.30 -3.30
CA THR A 222 15.59 -3.37 -4.16
C THR A 222 16.66 -4.46 -4.31
N PRO A 223 16.30 -5.75 -4.16
CA PRO A 223 17.25 -6.86 -4.29
C PRO A 223 17.99 -6.92 -5.64
N THR A 224 19.19 -7.51 -5.65
CA THR A 224 20.12 -7.50 -6.81
C THR A 224 19.64 -8.29 -8.02
N ASN A 225 18.73 -9.23 -7.81
CA ASN A 225 18.10 -10.07 -8.83
C ASN A 225 17.02 -9.33 -9.65
N LEU A 226 16.64 -8.11 -9.27
CA LEU A 226 15.67 -7.29 -9.98
C LEU A 226 16.38 -6.32 -10.94
N PRO A 227 15.94 -6.19 -12.19
CA PRO A 227 16.62 -5.35 -13.18
C PRO A 227 16.42 -3.86 -12.92
N LYS A 228 15.28 -3.47 -12.35
CA LYS A 228 14.99 -2.11 -11.91
C LYS A 228 15.17 -2.06 -10.41
N ARG A 229 16.16 -1.30 -9.94
CA ARG A 229 16.49 -1.19 -8.53
C ARG A 229 16.35 0.25 -8.04
N PHE A 230 16.00 0.36 -6.77
CA PHE A 230 15.78 1.60 -6.05
C PHE A 230 16.41 1.50 -4.67
N THR A 231 16.90 2.63 -4.15
CA THR A 231 17.30 2.81 -2.76
C THR A 231 16.40 3.88 -2.16
N THR A 232 15.26 3.44 -1.61
CA THR A 232 14.19 4.31 -1.14
C THR A 232 14.41 4.65 0.32
N GLN A 233 14.54 5.93 0.64
CA GLN A 233 14.40 6.41 2.01
C GLN A 233 12.91 6.51 2.35
N MET A 234 12.47 5.78 3.38
CA MET A 234 11.11 5.84 3.88
C MET A 234 11.05 6.85 5.02
N TYR A 235 10.03 7.70 5.00
CA TYR A 235 9.72 8.66 6.05
C TYR A 235 8.33 8.44 6.61
N ILE A 236 8.12 8.86 7.85
CA ILE A 236 6.79 9.08 8.42
C ILE A 236 6.55 10.58 8.48
N TYR A 237 5.33 11.01 8.15
CA TYR A 237 4.87 12.38 8.35
C TYR A 237 3.51 12.35 9.02
N PHE A 238 3.38 13.05 10.15
CA PHE A 238 2.10 13.18 10.86
C PHE A 238 1.45 14.52 10.52
N PHE A 239 0.25 14.51 9.96
CA PHE A 239 -0.57 15.71 9.89
C PHE A 239 -0.88 16.24 11.29
N PRO A 240 -0.90 17.57 11.52
CA PRO A 240 -1.33 18.15 12.78
C PRO A 240 -2.69 17.61 13.24
N LEU A 241 -2.86 17.39 14.55
CA LEU A 241 -4.15 17.01 15.11
C LEU A 241 -5.12 18.20 15.06
N ALA A 242 -6.41 17.91 14.91
CA ALA A 242 -7.46 18.95 14.77
C ALA A 242 -7.54 19.93 15.96
N GLN A 243 -7.09 19.53 17.16
CA GLN A 243 -7.09 20.39 18.34
C GLN A 243 -5.90 21.36 18.40
N THR A 244 -4.81 21.09 17.69
CA THR A 244 -3.64 21.99 17.64
C THR A 244 -3.72 23.01 16.50
N SER A 245 -4.59 22.80 15.51
CA SER A 245 -4.96 23.83 14.54
C SER A 245 -5.96 24.80 15.18
N LYS A 246 -5.59 26.07 15.35
CA LYS A 246 -6.52 27.14 15.78
C LYS A 246 -7.57 27.51 14.72
N SER A 247 -7.66 26.73 13.63
CA SER A 247 -8.75 26.81 12.68
C SER A 247 -10.00 26.23 13.32
N THR A 248 -11.01 27.06 13.60
CA THR A 248 -12.32 26.68 14.17
C THR A 248 -13.17 25.85 13.19
N THR A 249 -12.60 25.42 12.08
CA THR A 249 -13.04 24.25 11.35
C THR A 249 -12.24 23.06 11.87
N LEU A 250 -12.92 22.08 12.49
CA LEU A 250 -12.47 20.69 12.34
C LEU A 250 -11.95 20.54 10.91
N PRO A 251 -10.85 19.81 10.63
CA PRO A 251 -10.58 19.36 9.29
C PRO A 251 -11.73 18.42 8.93
N SER A 252 -12.82 19.03 8.50
CA SER A 252 -13.76 18.52 7.54
C SER A 252 -12.90 18.07 6.35
N LYS A 253 -13.48 17.31 5.45
CA LYS A 253 -12.92 16.94 4.14
C LYS A 253 -12.23 18.07 3.32
N SER A 254 -12.11 19.29 3.83
CA SER A 254 -11.51 20.49 3.24
C SER A 254 -10.01 20.68 3.51
N VAL A 255 -9.39 20.16 4.60
CA VAL A 255 -7.91 20.29 4.81
C VAL A 255 -7.14 19.12 4.21
N MET A 256 -7.80 17.99 3.98
CA MET A 256 -7.31 16.97 3.06
C MET A 256 -7.88 17.34 1.69
N PRO A 257 -7.07 17.78 0.70
CA PRO A 257 -7.53 17.85 -0.67
C PRO A 257 -8.24 16.54 -1.01
N VAL A 258 -9.47 16.60 -1.50
CA VAL A 258 -10.07 15.42 -2.13
C VAL A 258 -9.10 15.05 -3.26
N PRO A 259 -8.57 13.81 -3.28
CA PRO A 259 -7.60 13.41 -4.28
C PRO A 259 -8.20 13.64 -5.67
N THR A 260 -7.65 14.60 -6.40
CA THR A 260 -8.20 14.99 -7.69
C THR A 260 -7.77 13.93 -8.69
N SER A 261 -8.73 13.19 -9.26
CA SER A 261 -8.45 12.34 -10.41
C SER A 261 -7.97 13.25 -11.54
N ASP A 262 -6.76 12.98 -12.01
CA ASP A 262 -6.25 13.42 -13.30
C ASP A 262 -7.36 13.35 -14.36
N GLY A 263 -7.59 14.46 -15.06
CA GLY A 263 -8.62 14.60 -16.10
C GLY A 263 -8.34 13.77 -17.35
N GLY A 264 -8.20 12.45 -17.18
CA GLY A 264 -7.93 11.47 -18.21
C GLY A 264 -6.45 11.38 -18.56
N VAL A 265 -5.69 10.53 -17.85
CA VAL A 265 -4.78 9.49 -18.36
C VAL A 265 -3.98 9.01 -17.13
N GLU A 266 -4.43 7.89 -16.55
CA GLU A 266 -3.93 7.24 -15.32
C GLU A 266 -4.59 7.64 -13.98
N HIS A 267 -5.83 7.21 -13.76
CA HIS A 267 -6.53 7.36 -12.48
C HIS A 267 -5.70 6.86 -11.30
N THR A 268 -5.15 7.79 -10.51
CA THR A 268 -4.54 7.50 -9.22
C THR A 268 -5.52 7.87 -8.13
N ALA A 269 -6.15 6.87 -7.48
CA ALA A 269 -7.01 7.12 -6.34
C ALA A 269 -6.15 7.20 -5.08
N ALA A 270 -6.17 8.33 -4.36
CA ALA A 270 -5.56 8.40 -3.04
C ALA A 270 -6.63 8.07 -1.98
N LEU A 271 -6.31 7.18 -1.05
CA LEU A 271 -7.24 6.70 -0.04
C LEU A 271 -6.54 6.65 1.31
N PHE A 272 -7.25 7.13 2.34
CA PHE A 272 -6.86 6.93 3.73
C PHE A 272 -7.61 5.74 4.30
N ALA A 273 -6.89 4.88 5.01
CA ALA A 273 -7.46 3.87 5.88
C ALA A 273 -6.45 3.52 7.00
N SER A 274 -6.94 2.94 8.10
CA SER A 274 -6.06 2.44 9.16
C SER A 274 -5.08 1.38 8.63
N CYS A 275 -3.92 1.23 9.28
CA CYS A 275 -2.96 0.16 8.96
C CYS A 275 -3.63 -1.22 8.95
N SER A 276 -4.42 -1.51 9.99
CA SER A 276 -5.12 -2.79 10.13
C SER A 276 -6.10 -3.07 9.01
N GLU A 277 -6.77 -2.02 8.48
CA GLU A 277 -7.71 -2.15 7.38
C GLU A 277 -6.97 -2.46 6.07
N TRP A 278 -5.89 -1.74 5.75
CA TRP A 278 -5.07 -2.04 4.57
C TRP A 278 -4.51 -3.45 4.60
N LEU A 279 -4.01 -3.89 5.76
CA LEU A 279 -3.51 -5.25 5.95
C LEU A 279 -4.64 -6.30 5.84
N SER A 280 -5.85 -5.97 6.33
CA SER A 280 -7.03 -6.83 6.19
C SER A 280 -7.45 -7.00 4.72
N GLN A 281 -7.54 -5.91 3.96
CA GLN A 281 -7.86 -5.94 2.53
C GLN A 281 -6.83 -6.73 1.73
N ALA A 282 -5.54 -6.57 2.05
CA ALA A 282 -4.48 -7.34 1.39
C ALA A 282 -4.58 -8.85 1.69
N ARG A 283 -4.89 -9.23 2.94
CA ARG A 283 -5.14 -10.65 3.30
C ARG A 283 -6.38 -11.23 2.62
N ARG A 284 -7.40 -10.41 2.38
CA ARG A 284 -8.58 -10.78 1.58
C ARG A 284 -8.33 -10.71 0.06
N ASN A 285 -7.11 -10.39 -0.36
CA ASN A 285 -6.71 -10.22 -1.76
C ASN A 285 -7.49 -9.12 -2.53
N GLU A 286 -8.10 -8.17 -1.81
CA GLU A 286 -8.84 -7.04 -2.38
C GLU A 286 -7.89 -5.94 -2.89
N VAL A 287 -6.71 -5.82 -2.28
CA VAL A 287 -5.65 -4.91 -2.71
C VAL A 287 -4.33 -5.65 -2.86
N ILE A 288 -3.40 -5.05 -3.60
CA ILE A 288 -2.03 -5.54 -3.73
C ILE A 288 -1.10 -4.60 -2.97
N LEU A 289 -0.44 -5.16 -1.96
CA LEU A 289 0.63 -4.51 -1.21
C LEU A 289 1.93 -5.25 -1.47
N PHE A 290 2.93 -4.53 -1.98
CA PHE A 290 4.27 -5.08 -2.05
C PHE A 290 4.90 -5.18 -0.65
N PRO A 291 5.95 -6.03 -0.49
CA PRO A 291 6.56 -6.26 0.81
C PRO A 291 6.91 -4.99 1.61
N PRO A 292 7.49 -3.91 1.04
CA PRO A 292 7.74 -2.70 1.83
C PRO A 292 6.46 -2.09 2.42
N GLN A 293 5.39 -1.97 1.63
CA GLN A 293 4.13 -1.38 2.08
C GLN A 293 3.49 -2.23 3.19
N TYR A 294 3.35 -3.53 2.94
CA TYR A 294 2.74 -4.45 3.90
C TYR A 294 3.56 -4.49 5.21
N TYR A 295 4.88 -4.64 5.10
CA TYR A 295 5.75 -4.77 6.25
C TYR A 295 5.76 -3.51 7.11
N LEU A 296 5.94 -2.33 6.52
CA LEU A 296 6.00 -1.09 7.29
C LEU A 296 4.67 -0.76 7.98
N MET A 297 3.53 -1.00 7.32
CA MET A 297 2.23 -0.87 7.99
C MET A 297 2.03 -1.91 9.10
N SER A 298 2.54 -3.13 8.94
CA SER A 298 2.45 -4.16 10.00
C SER A 298 3.20 -3.76 11.28
N LEU A 299 4.27 -2.98 11.16
CA LEU A 299 5.02 -2.46 12.30
C LEU A 299 4.25 -1.34 13.02
N LEU A 300 3.52 -0.51 12.27
CA LEU A 300 2.78 0.62 12.82
C LEU A 300 1.39 0.24 13.35
N SER A 301 0.77 -0.80 12.79
CA SER A 301 -0.58 -1.24 13.14
C SER A 301 -0.84 -1.50 14.63
N PRO A 302 0.12 -2.04 15.42
CA PRO A 302 -0.08 -2.21 16.86
C PRO A 302 -0.22 -0.89 17.62
N PHE A 303 0.31 0.21 17.09
CA PHE A 303 0.28 1.53 17.72
C PHE A 303 -0.88 2.38 17.22
N LEU A 304 -1.14 2.35 15.91
CA LEU A 304 -2.16 3.15 15.23
C LEU A 304 -3.47 2.37 15.09
N SER A 305 -4.11 2.12 16.24
CA SER A 305 -5.34 1.34 16.29
C SER A 305 -6.56 2.20 15.93
N PRO A 306 -7.43 1.75 15.00
CA PRO A 306 -8.63 2.48 14.66
C PRO A 306 -9.63 2.44 15.82
N SER A 307 -10.15 3.60 16.22
CA SER A 307 -11.32 3.69 17.09
C SER A 307 -12.17 4.90 16.70
N ARG A 308 -13.49 4.72 16.72
CA ARG A 308 -14.46 5.73 16.26
C ARG A 308 -14.57 6.94 17.21
N PHE A 309 -13.96 6.87 18.38
CA PHE A 309 -14.16 7.84 19.45
C PHE A 309 -12.86 8.31 20.09
N LEU A 310 -11.71 8.19 19.41
CA LEU A 310 -10.47 8.70 19.98
C LEU A 310 -10.50 10.22 20.01
N ASP A 311 -10.22 10.79 21.18
CA ASP A 311 -9.93 12.21 21.28
C ASP A 311 -8.49 12.52 20.84
N ALA A 312 -8.12 13.81 20.82
CA ALA A 312 -6.78 14.18 20.36
C ALA A 312 -5.66 13.73 21.32
N GLU A 313 -5.94 13.58 22.62
CA GLU A 313 -4.94 13.10 23.58
C GLU A 313 -4.63 11.63 23.31
N GLU A 314 -5.65 10.81 23.07
CA GLU A 314 -5.48 9.40 22.70
C GLU A 314 -4.81 9.24 21.33
N LEU A 315 -5.18 10.05 20.34
CA LEU A 315 -4.52 10.09 19.03
C LEU A 315 -3.05 10.48 19.16
N GLN A 316 -2.72 11.46 20.01
CA GLN A 316 -1.35 11.86 20.28
C GLN A 316 -0.58 10.76 21.00
N ALA A 317 -1.16 10.12 22.01
CA ALA A 317 -0.54 9.02 22.72
C ALA A 317 -0.20 7.83 21.81
N GLN A 318 -1.00 7.56 20.77
CA GLN A 318 -0.65 6.58 19.74
C GLN A 318 0.58 7.01 18.93
N ARG A 319 0.65 8.30 18.53
CA ARG A 319 1.79 8.86 17.79
C ARG A 319 3.08 8.83 18.62
N ASP A 320 2.99 9.14 19.91
CA ASP A 320 4.12 9.11 20.84
C ASP A 320 4.69 7.68 20.97
N LYS A 321 3.83 6.67 21.02
CA LYS A 321 4.26 5.25 21.00
C LYS A 321 4.97 4.88 19.70
N VAL A 322 4.51 5.38 18.56
CA VAL A 322 5.24 5.19 17.28
C VAL A 322 6.61 5.86 17.35
N LEU A 323 6.68 7.11 17.78
CA LEU A 323 7.95 7.84 17.89
C LEU A 323 8.93 7.14 18.83
N GLU A 324 8.45 6.60 19.95
CA GLU A 324 9.28 5.84 20.88
C GLU A 324 9.77 4.52 20.26
N PHE A 325 8.90 3.80 19.56
CA PHE A 325 9.28 2.59 18.82
C PHE A 325 10.38 2.86 17.78
N LEU A 326 10.33 4.00 17.08
CA LEU A 326 11.30 4.38 16.06
C LEU A 326 12.70 4.65 16.61
N LYS A 327 12.83 5.07 17.88
CA LYS A 327 14.12 5.26 18.55
C LYS A 327 14.82 3.93 18.85
N GLY A 328 14.04 2.85 19.01
CA GLY A 328 14.56 1.52 19.29
C GLY A 328 14.98 0.74 18.04
N ASP A 329 15.48 -0.48 18.26
CA ASP A 329 15.91 -1.40 17.20
C ASP A 329 14.80 -2.33 16.69
N GLY A 330 13.56 -2.07 17.10
CA GLY A 330 12.41 -2.91 16.78
C GLY A 330 12.36 -4.24 17.54
N GLY A 331 13.20 -4.40 18.57
CA GLY A 331 13.28 -5.57 19.44
C GLY A 331 14.13 -6.70 18.87
N ASP A 332 14.99 -6.44 17.88
CA ASP A 332 15.87 -7.45 17.28
C ASP A 332 17.21 -7.62 18.00
N GLY A 333 17.49 -6.76 19.00
CA GLY A 333 18.68 -6.85 19.85
C GLY A 333 19.97 -6.42 19.16
N LYS A 334 19.90 -5.75 18.00
CA LYS A 334 21.07 -5.25 17.28
C LYS A 334 21.45 -3.83 17.66
N GLY A 335 20.58 -3.11 18.37
CA GLY A 335 20.83 -1.72 18.76
C GLY A 335 20.91 -0.76 17.56
N ILE A 336 20.40 -1.15 16.39
CA ILE A 336 20.34 -0.29 15.20
C ILE A 336 18.97 0.39 15.18
N PRO A 337 18.88 1.71 15.42
CA PRO A 337 17.62 2.44 15.38
C PRO A 337 16.95 2.33 14.02
N TRP A 338 15.62 2.47 13.97
CA TRP A 338 14.88 2.34 12.71
C TRP A 338 15.42 3.23 11.59
N ALA A 339 15.67 4.51 11.88
CA ALA A 339 16.21 5.48 10.92
C ALA A 339 17.47 4.97 10.19
N ASP A 340 18.29 4.18 10.89
CA ASP A 340 19.54 3.61 10.39
C ASP A 340 19.37 2.20 9.81
N LYS A 341 18.22 1.55 9.96
CA LYS A 341 17.97 0.27 9.33
C LYS A 341 17.95 0.40 7.81
N ALA A 342 18.48 -0.62 7.15
CA ALA A 342 18.47 -0.77 5.71
C ALA A 342 18.19 -2.23 5.33
N MET A 343 17.16 -2.43 4.51
CA MET A 343 16.65 -3.76 4.17
C MET A 343 16.70 -4.00 2.66
N SER A 344 17.26 -5.13 2.25
CA SER A 344 17.23 -5.67 0.89
C SER A 344 16.68 -7.09 0.93
N PRO A 345 15.34 -7.28 0.83
CA PRO A 345 14.69 -8.56 1.09
C PRO A 345 15.14 -9.67 0.14
N ILE A 346 15.61 -10.79 0.69
CA ILE A 346 16.02 -11.94 -0.11
C ILE A 346 15.28 -13.20 0.33
N GLY A 347 14.98 -14.08 -0.62
CA GLY A 347 14.43 -15.39 -0.31
C GLY A 347 15.40 -16.24 0.49
N ILE A 348 15.02 -16.59 1.71
CA ILE A 348 15.82 -17.48 2.56
C ILE A 348 15.37 -18.94 2.45
N MET A 349 14.07 -19.17 2.19
CA MET A 349 13.52 -20.50 1.92
C MET A 349 12.13 -20.40 1.27
N MET A 350 11.66 -21.53 0.76
CA MET A 350 10.26 -21.75 0.40
C MET A 350 9.64 -22.64 1.46
N ARG A 351 8.49 -22.25 2.02
CA ARG A 351 7.75 -23.10 2.96
C ARG A 351 7.13 -24.28 2.22
N LYS A 352 7.37 -25.50 2.70
CA LYS A 352 6.73 -26.70 2.13
C LYS A 352 5.27 -26.80 2.58
N SER A 353 4.95 -26.26 3.75
CA SER A 353 3.62 -26.35 4.35
C SER A 353 2.53 -25.64 3.54
N ASP A 354 2.84 -24.49 2.94
CA ASP A 354 1.87 -23.64 2.24
C ASP A 354 2.37 -23.06 0.90
N GLY A 355 3.61 -23.35 0.51
CA GLY A 355 4.20 -22.89 -0.73
C GLY A 355 4.50 -21.39 -0.77
N ARG A 356 4.56 -20.70 0.38
CA ARG A 356 4.95 -19.29 0.45
C ARG A 356 6.47 -19.12 0.51
N SER A 357 6.94 -18.09 -0.19
CA SER A 357 8.31 -17.60 -0.09
C SER A 357 8.53 -16.94 1.27
N VAL A 358 9.68 -17.21 1.90
CA VAL A 358 10.12 -16.53 3.13
C VAL A 358 11.20 -15.53 2.77
N LEU A 359 10.92 -14.24 2.93
CA LEU A 359 11.86 -13.15 2.71
C LEU A 359 12.54 -12.76 4.02
N GLY A 360 13.86 -12.92 4.08
CA GLY A 360 14.70 -12.38 5.13
C GLY A 360 14.94 -10.88 4.91
N LEU A 361 14.88 -10.11 6.00
CA LEU A 361 15.01 -8.65 5.97
C LEU A 361 16.34 -8.16 6.57
N GLU A 362 17.17 -9.05 7.09
CA GLU A 362 18.29 -8.67 7.96
C GLU A 362 19.45 -7.95 7.24
N LYS A 363 19.56 -8.06 5.92
CA LYS A 363 20.71 -7.55 5.15
C LYS A 363 20.36 -6.29 4.36
N PRO A 364 21.25 -5.29 4.31
CA PRO A 364 21.01 -4.03 3.59
C PRO A 364 21.33 -4.10 2.08
N GLY A 365 21.82 -5.23 1.58
CA GLY A 365 22.29 -5.39 0.19
C GLY A 365 23.80 -5.14 0.04
N PRO A 366 24.37 -5.39 -1.16
CA PRO A 366 25.81 -5.23 -1.39
C PRO A 366 26.29 -3.77 -1.31
N GLU A 367 25.42 -2.79 -1.54
CA GLU A 367 25.75 -1.36 -1.50
C GLU A 367 26.22 -0.87 -0.13
N LEU A 368 25.71 -1.52 0.93
CA LEU A 368 25.95 -1.15 2.32
C LEU A 368 26.79 -2.21 3.04
N LYS A 369 27.45 -3.11 2.31
CA LYS A 369 28.30 -4.14 2.89
C LYS A 369 29.45 -3.47 3.66
N GLY A 370 29.59 -3.83 4.94
CA GLY A 370 30.64 -3.28 5.81
C GLY A 370 30.34 -1.89 6.38
N SER A 371 29.17 -1.30 6.10
CA SER A 371 28.75 0.00 6.67
C SER A 371 28.35 -0.05 8.14
N GLY A 372 28.24 -1.25 8.73
CA GLY A 372 27.66 -1.46 10.07
C GLY A 372 26.13 -1.42 10.11
N ARG A 373 25.47 -1.04 9.00
CA ARG A 373 24.00 -1.03 8.91
C ARG A 373 23.44 -2.45 8.70
N GLY A 374 22.25 -2.67 9.23
CA GLY A 374 21.49 -3.92 9.13
C GLY A 374 20.00 -3.65 8.98
N GLY A 375 19.22 -4.68 8.67
CA GLY A 375 17.76 -4.60 8.59
C GLY A 375 17.07 -5.04 9.87
N ASP A 376 15.91 -5.68 9.74
CA ASP A 376 15.22 -6.36 10.84
C ASP A 376 15.59 -7.84 10.85
N GLU A 377 16.30 -8.28 11.90
CA GLU A 377 16.69 -9.69 12.04
C GLU A 377 15.62 -10.56 12.70
N LYS A 378 14.68 -9.92 13.41
CA LYS A 378 13.63 -10.58 14.16
C LYS A 378 12.51 -11.09 13.26
N ARG A 379 12.13 -10.32 12.23
CA ARG A 379 10.93 -10.59 11.42
C ARG A 379 11.27 -11.03 9.99
N VAL A 380 10.35 -11.78 9.38
CA VAL A 380 10.36 -12.15 7.96
C VAL A 380 9.04 -11.78 7.30
N VAL A 381 9.06 -11.64 5.97
CA VAL A 381 7.84 -11.51 5.16
C VAL A 381 7.56 -12.83 4.45
N LEU A 382 6.41 -13.42 4.74
CA LEU A 382 5.85 -14.53 3.97
C LEU A 382 5.06 -13.96 2.80
N VAL A 383 5.22 -14.54 1.61
CA VAL A 383 4.51 -14.06 0.41
C VAL A 383 4.35 -15.15 -0.63
N LYS A 384 3.21 -15.18 -1.30
CA LYS A 384 2.98 -15.95 -2.52
C LYS A 384 3.03 -15.02 -3.72
N PHE A 385 4.05 -15.15 -4.56
CA PHE A 385 4.16 -14.33 -5.76
C PHE A 385 3.34 -14.96 -6.89
N GLY A 386 2.30 -14.26 -7.35
CA GLY A 386 1.50 -14.63 -8.51
C GLY A 386 1.82 -13.80 -9.76
N LYS A 387 1.09 -14.03 -10.85
CA LYS A 387 1.18 -13.20 -12.08
C LYS A 387 0.74 -11.75 -11.82
N GLU A 388 -0.26 -11.56 -10.98
CA GLU A 388 -0.80 -10.24 -10.65
C GLU A 388 0.07 -9.49 -9.65
N GLY A 389 0.91 -10.18 -8.87
CA GLY A 389 1.71 -9.56 -7.82
C GLY A 389 1.77 -10.43 -6.56
N PRO A 390 2.25 -9.87 -5.45
CA PRO A 390 2.26 -10.55 -4.15
C PRO A 390 0.84 -10.76 -3.62
N ARG A 391 0.60 -11.97 -3.12
CA ARG A 391 -0.64 -12.43 -2.45
C ARG A 391 -0.27 -13.15 -1.16
N ASP A 392 -1.25 -13.30 -0.28
CA ASP A 392 -1.11 -14.03 0.99
C ASP A 392 0.10 -13.54 1.81
N VAL A 393 0.31 -12.21 1.81
CA VAL A 393 1.44 -11.57 2.49
C VAL A 393 1.20 -11.60 4.00
N GLU A 394 2.23 -11.93 4.77
CA GLU A 394 2.17 -11.99 6.23
C GLU A 394 3.54 -11.63 6.82
N VAL A 395 3.56 -11.00 7.99
CA VAL A 395 4.80 -10.72 8.74
C VAL A 395 4.78 -11.55 10.01
N ARG A 396 5.86 -12.30 10.23
CA ARG A 396 6.00 -13.23 11.36
C ARG A 396 7.41 -13.18 11.91
N GLU A 397 7.58 -13.64 13.15
CA GLU A 397 8.92 -13.81 13.72
C GLU A 397 9.67 -14.93 12.99
N LYS A 398 10.94 -14.65 12.65
CA LYS A 398 11.80 -15.56 11.89
C LYS A 398 11.98 -16.90 12.62
N ALA A 399 12.14 -16.85 13.94
CA ALA A 399 12.35 -18.03 14.78
C ALA A 399 11.15 -18.98 14.76
N GLU A 400 9.92 -18.44 14.82
CA GLU A 400 8.68 -19.23 14.75
C GLU A 400 8.57 -19.97 13.41
N ILE A 401 8.79 -19.26 12.30
CA ILE A 401 8.68 -19.86 10.96
C ILE A 401 9.71 -20.96 10.74
N LEU A 402 10.94 -20.79 11.22
CA LEU A 402 11.97 -21.82 11.14
C LEU A 402 11.62 -23.05 11.99
N ALA A 403 11.04 -22.85 13.17
CA ALA A 403 10.59 -23.94 14.04
C ALA A 403 9.40 -24.71 13.44
N GLU A 404 8.40 -24.01 12.91
CA GLU A 404 7.24 -24.59 12.22
C GLU A 404 7.67 -25.47 11.03
N GLU A 405 8.57 -24.96 10.18
CA GLU A 405 9.04 -25.68 9.00
C GLU A 405 9.87 -26.92 9.37
N LYS A 406 10.72 -26.82 10.41
CA LYS A 406 11.47 -27.97 10.93
C LYS A 406 10.54 -29.07 11.43
N ALA A 407 9.51 -28.71 12.19
CA ALA A 407 8.52 -29.65 12.71
C ALA A 407 7.69 -30.30 11.58
N PHE A 408 7.34 -29.55 10.54
CA PHE A 408 6.64 -30.08 9.36
C PHE A 408 7.48 -31.12 8.61
N ILE A 409 8.76 -30.82 8.37
CA ILE A 409 9.69 -31.73 7.69
C ILE A 409 9.88 -33.03 8.48
N GLN A 410 9.96 -32.95 9.82
CA GLN A 410 10.09 -34.12 10.67
C GLN A 410 8.86 -35.03 10.56
N LYS A 411 7.64 -34.47 10.66
CA LYS A 411 6.39 -35.23 10.52
C LYS A 411 6.25 -35.89 9.15
N GLU A 412 6.62 -35.19 8.07
CA GLU A 412 6.62 -35.77 6.72
C GLU A 412 7.63 -36.90 6.55
N GLY A 413 8.77 -36.84 7.25
CA GLY A 413 9.78 -37.91 7.25
C GLY A 413 9.29 -39.15 7.98
N GLU A 414 8.66 -38.97 9.15
CA GLU A 414 8.08 -40.05 9.95
C GLU A 414 6.91 -40.73 9.23
N ALA A 415 6.09 -40.00 8.47
CA ALA A 415 4.98 -40.57 7.70
C ALA A 415 5.40 -41.34 6.43
N LYS A 416 6.67 -41.27 6.04
CA LYS A 416 7.23 -41.96 4.86
C LYS A 416 8.03 -43.22 5.22
N LEU A 417 8.24 -43.46 6.51
CA LEU A 417 8.79 -44.70 7.09
C LEU A 417 7.62 -45.63 7.48
#